data_AF-A0A436G564-F1
#
_entry.id   AF-A0A436G564-F1
#
_cell.length_a   1.000
_cell.length_b   1.000
_cell.length_c   1.000
_cell.angle_alpha   90.00
_cell.angle_beta   90.00
_cell.angle_gamma   90.00
#
_symmetry.space_group_name_H-M   'P 1'
#
loop_
_entity.id
_entity.type
_entity.pdbx_description
1 polymer ?
#
loop_
_entity_poly.entity_id
_entity_poly.type
_entity_poly.pdbx_seq_one_letter_code
_entity_poly.pdbx_strand_id
1 'polypeptide(L)'
;MTGGPTFREKSVLHSVPDIDTSEALTERQKAVLDAALRLLVEEGDHLTMTAVARRASCSKETLYKWFGDRDGLLTATVQWQASKVRVAPVDGKGLDLASLTASLERFASDWLKVISTDTSIALNRVAVSHAGSGKDNLG
;
A
#
# COMPACT_ATOMS: atom_id res chain seq x y z
N MET A 1 -56.45 -7.98 -16.72
CA MET A 1 -55.26 -8.84 -16.88
C MET A 1 -54.09 -7.94 -17.26
N THR A 2 -53.44 -7.36 -16.26
CA THR A 2 -52.39 -6.34 -16.40
C THR A 2 -51.02 -6.99 -16.22
N GLY A 3 -50.27 -7.14 -17.30
CA GLY A 3 -48.86 -7.54 -17.27
C GLY A 3 -48.00 -6.35 -16.85
N GLY A 4 -47.40 -6.42 -15.66
CA GLY A 4 -46.36 -5.49 -15.22
C GLY A 4 -44.98 -5.96 -15.68
N PRO A 5 -44.06 -5.04 -16.03
CA PRO A 5 -42.73 -5.42 -16.50
C PRO A 5 -41.89 -5.98 -15.35
N THR A 6 -41.29 -7.15 -15.59
CA THR A 6 -40.28 -7.78 -14.75
C THR A 6 -38.99 -6.97 -14.78
N PHE A 7 -38.69 -6.28 -13.68
CA PHE A 7 -37.41 -5.61 -13.46
C PHE A 7 -36.32 -6.66 -13.27
N ARG A 8 -35.57 -6.95 -14.33
CA ARG A 8 -34.33 -7.73 -14.25
C ARG A 8 -33.26 -6.86 -13.61
N GLU A 9 -33.02 -7.08 -12.33
CA GLU A 9 -31.89 -6.53 -11.60
C GLU A 9 -30.60 -7.16 -12.15
N LYS A 10 -30.00 -6.52 -13.16
CA LYS A 10 -28.65 -6.85 -13.59
C LYS A 10 -27.72 -6.41 -12.46
N SER A 11 -27.30 -7.37 -11.64
CA SER A 11 -26.17 -7.23 -10.73
C SER A 11 -24.94 -6.86 -11.56
N VAL A 12 -24.63 -5.57 -11.62
CA VAL A 12 -23.38 -5.05 -12.18
C VAL A 12 -22.31 -5.23 -11.11
N LEU A 13 -21.91 -6.47 -10.87
CA LEU A 13 -20.59 -6.75 -10.34
C LEU A 13 -19.64 -6.63 -11.52
N HIS A 14 -19.18 -5.41 -11.79
CA HIS A 14 -17.91 -5.25 -12.48
C HIS A 14 -16.89 -5.97 -11.60
N SER A 15 -16.46 -7.15 -12.03
CA SER A 15 -15.23 -7.76 -11.54
C SER A 15 -14.14 -6.73 -11.75
N VAL A 16 -13.72 -6.08 -10.68
CA VAL A 16 -12.43 -5.40 -10.67
C VAL A 16 -11.44 -6.47 -11.16
N PRO A 17 -10.73 -6.25 -12.27
CA PRO A 17 -9.78 -7.23 -12.75
C PRO A 17 -8.84 -7.52 -11.58
N ASP A 18 -8.78 -8.79 -11.20
CA ASP A 18 -7.82 -9.31 -10.26
C ASP A 18 -6.46 -8.92 -10.83
N ILE A 19 -5.84 -7.89 -10.26
CA ILE A 19 -4.47 -7.52 -10.62
C ILE A 19 -3.65 -8.67 -10.07
N ASP A 20 -3.34 -9.63 -10.94
CA ASP A 20 -2.43 -10.74 -10.67
C ASP A 20 -1.10 -10.15 -10.17
N THR A 21 -0.98 -10.03 -8.85
CA THR A 21 0.18 -9.49 -8.15
C THR A 21 0.76 -10.55 -7.23
N SER A 22 0.84 -11.80 -7.68
CA SER A 22 1.42 -12.86 -6.86
C SER A 22 2.40 -13.75 -7.62
N GLU A 23 3.46 -13.16 -8.14
CA GLU A 23 4.76 -13.75 -7.78
C GLU A 23 5.14 -13.20 -6.41
N ALA A 24 5.25 -14.09 -5.43
CA ALA A 24 5.73 -13.71 -4.10
C ALA A 24 7.10 -13.05 -4.25
N LEU A 25 7.22 -11.79 -3.77
CA LEU A 25 8.49 -11.07 -3.82
C LEU A 25 9.62 -11.92 -3.24
N THR A 26 10.72 -12.01 -3.97
CA THR A 26 11.93 -12.67 -3.49
C THR A 26 12.49 -11.93 -2.27
N GLU A 27 13.23 -12.61 -1.39
CA GLU A 27 13.92 -11.97 -0.27
C GLU A 27 14.82 -10.82 -0.72
N ARG A 28 15.39 -10.93 -1.92
CA ARG A 28 16.22 -9.87 -2.49
C ARG A 28 15.40 -8.64 -2.88
N GLN A 29 14.24 -8.81 -3.51
CA GLN A 29 13.32 -7.71 -3.82
C GLN A 29 12.80 -7.06 -2.54
N LYS A 30 12.42 -7.84 -1.52
CA LYS A 30 12.02 -7.32 -0.20
C LYS A 30 13.10 -6.44 0.43
N ALA A 31 14.36 -6.88 0.42
CA ALA A 31 15.49 -6.10 0.93
C ALA A 31 15.69 -4.78 0.16
N VAL A 32 15.43 -4.77 -1.14
CA VAL A 32 15.49 -3.54 -1.97
C VAL A 32 14.36 -2.59 -1.61
N LEU A 33 13.13 -3.08 -1.46
CA LEU A 33 11.99 -2.26 -1.06
C LEU A 33 12.17 -1.70 0.36
N ASP A 34 12.80 -2.45 1.26
CA ASP A 34 13.19 -1.94 2.58
C ASP A 34 14.25 -0.84 2.50
N ALA A 35 15.23 -0.96 1.60
CA ALA A 35 16.20 0.10 1.35
C ALA A 35 15.54 1.35 0.74
N ALA A 36 14.57 1.17 -0.16
CA ALA A 36 13.79 2.26 -0.74
C ALA A 36 12.93 2.98 0.32
N LEU A 37 12.25 2.25 1.22
CA LEU A 37 11.49 2.84 2.33
C LEU A 37 12.37 3.74 3.21
N ARG A 38 13.57 3.27 3.57
CA ARG A 38 14.50 4.07 4.38
C ARG A 38 14.94 5.34 3.65
N LEU A 39 15.25 5.23 2.36
CA LEU A 39 15.56 6.37 1.52
C LEU A 39 14.41 7.38 1.45
N LEU A 40 13.16 6.93 1.36
CA LEU A 40 12.00 7.82 1.35
C LEU A 40 11.82 8.57 2.69
N VAL A 41 12.11 7.91 3.80
CA VAL A 41 12.10 8.56 5.11
C VAL A 41 13.18 9.64 5.20
N GLU A 42 14.39 9.34 4.73
CA GLU A 42 15.55 10.24 4.80
C GLU A 42 15.49 11.41 3.79
N GLU A 43 15.15 11.12 2.53
CA GLU A 43 15.31 12.04 1.39
C GLU A 43 13.96 12.49 0.80
N GLY A 44 12.85 11.83 1.16
CA GLY A 44 11.53 12.10 0.58
C GLY A 44 11.46 11.87 -0.92
N ASP A 45 10.80 12.79 -1.61
CA ASP A 45 10.53 12.69 -3.06
C ASP A 45 11.81 12.80 -3.92
N HIS A 46 12.96 13.14 -3.32
CA HIS A 46 14.24 13.17 -4.02
C HIS A 46 14.85 11.77 -4.27
N LEU A 47 14.15 10.70 -3.89
CA LEU A 47 14.58 9.33 -4.16
C LEU A 47 14.86 9.11 -5.66
N THR A 48 16.04 8.54 -5.94
CA THR A 48 16.46 8.16 -7.29
C THR A 48 16.76 6.66 -7.39
N MET A 49 16.56 6.09 -8.59
CA MET A 49 16.92 4.70 -8.89
C MET A 49 18.39 4.39 -8.55
N THR A 50 19.29 5.33 -8.81
CA THR A 50 20.73 5.18 -8.51
C THR A 50 21.00 5.14 -7.00
N ALA A 51 20.32 5.99 -6.22
CA ALA A 51 20.47 5.99 -4.76
C ALA A 51 19.99 4.66 -4.16
N VAL A 52 18.86 4.13 -4.64
CA VAL A 52 18.33 2.83 -4.21
C VAL A 52 19.27 1.69 -4.59
N ALA A 53 19.75 1.67 -5.84
CA ALA A 53 20.69 0.64 -6.31
C ALA A 53 21.95 0.58 -5.43
N ARG A 54 22.52 1.76 -5.13
CA ARG A 54 23.66 1.91 -4.24
C ARG A 54 23.35 1.43 -2.81
N ARG A 55 22.20 1.84 -2.25
CA ARG A 55 21.78 1.49 -0.88
C ARG A 55 21.53 0.00 -0.72
N ALA A 56 20.90 -0.61 -1.71
CA ALA A 56 20.55 -2.01 -1.71
C ALA A 56 21.69 -2.92 -2.21
N SER A 57 22.83 -2.36 -2.64
CA SER A 57 23.95 -3.08 -3.25
C SER A 57 23.51 -3.92 -4.47
N CYS A 58 22.72 -3.35 -5.37
CA CYS A 58 22.32 -3.97 -6.64
C CYS A 58 22.62 -3.06 -7.84
N SER A 59 22.51 -3.58 -9.05
CA SER A 59 22.68 -2.76 -10.26
C SER A 59 21.41 -1.96 -10.56
N LYS A 60 21.58 -0.84 -11.27
CA LYS A 60 20.44 -0.04 -11.76
C LYS A 60 19.61 -0.82 -12.77
N GLU A 61 20.22 -1.62 -13.67
CA GLU A 61 19.46 -2.47 -14.60
C GLU A 61 18.58 -3.49 -13.86
N THR A 62 19.06 -4.00 -12.73
CA THR A 62 18.30 -4.97 -11.93
C THR A 62 17.02 -4.34 -11.37
N LEU A 63 17.09 -3.09 -10.91
CA LEU A 63 15.91 -2.34 -10.47
C LEU A 63 14.94 -2.10 -11.62
N TYR A 64 15.45 -1.69 -12.78
CA TYR A 64 14.59 -1.48 -13.95
C TYR A 64 13.89 -2.76 -14.41
N LYS A 65 14.59 -3.90 -14.34
CA LYS A 65 14.03 -5.20 -14.66
C LYS A 65 12.91 -5.61 -13.71
N TRP A 66 13.04 -5.34 -12.41
CA TRP A 66 12.06 -5.76 -11.41
C TRP A 66 10.87 -4.81 -11.27
N PHE A 67 11.11 -3.51 -11.37
CA PHE A 67 10.12 -2.51 -10.97
C PHE A 67 9.78 -1.53 -12.09
N GLY A 68 10.34 -1.71 -13.30
CA GLY A 68 10.16 -0.77 -14.39
C GLY A 68 10.86 0.54 -14.05
N ASP A 69 10.12 1.62 -13.89
CA ASP A 69 10.70 2.93 -13.62
C ASP A 69 10.69 3.30 -12.12
N ARG A 70 10.93 4.58 -11.83
CA ARG A 70 10.90 5.11 -10.47
C ARG A 70 9.50 4.98 -9.86
N ASP A 71 8.45 5.20 -10.65
CA ASP A 71 7.07 5.22 -10.14
C ASP A 71 6.59 3.79 -9.87
N GLY A 72 7.00 2.83 -10.70
CA GLY A 72 6.83 1.40 -10.43
C GLY A 72 7.56 0.94 -9.16
N LEU A 73 8.80 1.42 -8.92
CA LEU A 73 9.49 1.18 -7.65
C LEU A 73 8.74 1.76 -6.44
N LEU A 74 8.23 3.00 -6.55
CA LEU A 74 7.48 3.65 -5.47
C LEU A 74 6.17 2.90 -5.18
N THR A 75 5.47 2.50 -6.22
CA THR A 75 4.23 1.71 -6.13
C THR A 75 4.48 0.38 -5.41
N ALA A 76 5.49 -0.37 -5.84
CA ALA A 76 5.88 -1.62 -5.19
C ALA A 76 6.31 -1.41 -3.72
N THR A 77 6.99 -0.29 -3.43
CA THR A 77 7.42 0.07 -2.08
C THR A 77 6.23 0.36 -1.14
N VAL A 78 5.21 1.06 -1.64
CA VAL A 78 3.95 1.30 -0.91
C VAL A 78 3.22 -0.01 -0.64
N GLN A 79 3.05 -0.85 -1.67
CA GLN A 79 2.39 -2.16 -1.53
C GLN A 79 3.12 -3.06 -0.52
N TRP A 80 4.45 -3.07 -0.57
CA TRP A 80 5.28 -3.79 0.39
C TRP A 80 5.07 -3.29 1.82
N GLN A 81 5.04 -1.98 2.05
CA GLN A 81 4.76 -1.45 3.38
C GLN A 81 3.34 -1.78 3.85
N ALA A 82 2.35 -1.70 2.98
CA ALA A 82 0.97 -2.08 3.31
C ALA A 82 0.88 -3.56 3.73
N SER A 83 1.64 -4.45 3.07
CA SER A 83 1.66 -5.88 3.44
C SER A 83 2.22 -6.16 4.84
N LYS A 84 3.04 -5.25 5.40
CA LYS A 84 3.59 -5.37 6.77
C LYS A 84 2.65 -4.91 7.86
N VAL A 85 1.68 -4.06 7.52
CA VAL A 85 0.70 -3.52 8.47
C VAL A 85 -0.40 -4.57 8.66
N ARG A 86 -0.31 -5.38 9.70
CA ARG A 86 -1.36 -6.34 10.06
C ARG A 86 -2.46 -5.64 10.86
N VAL A 87 -3.71 -5.83 10.44
CA VAL A 87 -4.89 -5.50 11.25
C VAL A 87 -5.08 -6.60 12.28
N ALA A 88 -5.13 -6.24 13.56
CA ALA A 88 -5.42 -7.20 14.63
C ALA A 88 -6.86 -7.74 14.44
N PRO A 89 -7.07 -9.07 14.48
CA PRO A 89 -8.42 -9.63 14.44
C PRO A 89 -9.22 -9.17 15.67
N VAL A 90 -10.45 -8.73 15.46
CA VAL A 90 -11.40 -8.48 16.55
C VAL A 90 -12.13 -9.79 16.83
N ASP A 91 -12.05 -10.30 18.07
CA ASP A 91 -12.82 -11.47 18.48
C ASP A 91 -14.30 -11.09 18.66
N GLY A 92 -15.16 -11.71 17.86
CA GLY A 92 -16.60 -11.39 17.81
C GLY A 92 -17.44 -12.15 18.84
N LYS A 93 -16.86 -13.02 19.68
CA LYS A 93 -17.62 -13.79 20.67
C LYS A 93 -17.59 -13.10 22.05
N GLY A 94 -18.76 -12.71 22.55
CA GLY A 94 -18.91 -12.15 23.90
C GLY A 94 -18.67 -10.65 23.98
N LEU A 95 -19.20 -9.89 23.02
CA LEU A 95 -19.19 -8.43 23.06
C LEU A 95 -20.19 -7.93 24.10
N ASP A 96 -19.69 -7.36 25.19
CA ASP A 96 -20.42 -6.45 26.05
C ASP A 96 -19.91 -5.02 25.81
N LEU A 97 -20.55 -4.02 26.43
CA LEU A 97 -20.17 -2.63 26.21
C LEU A 97 -18.72 -2.36 26.63
N ALA A 98 -18.23 -3.01 27.70
CA ALA A 98 -16.89 -2.81 28.20
C ALA A 98 -15.84 -3.43 27.26
N SER A 99 -16.08 -4.66 26.77
CA SER A 99 -15.19 -5.33 25.83
C SER A 99 -15.17 -4.68 24.45
N LEU A 100 -16.31 -4.14 24.00
CA LEU A 100 -16.39 -3.35 22.76
C LEU A 100 -15.62 -2.03 22.88
N THR A 101 -15.82 -1.30 23.99
CA THR A 101 -15.12 -0.02 24.24
C THR A 101 -13.61 -0.24 24.26
N ALA A 102 -13.13 -1.23 25.02
CA ALA A 102 -11.70 -1.57 25.09
C ALA A 102 -11.13 -1.99 23.71
N SER A 103 -11.92 -2.70 22.91
CA SER A 103 -11.51 -3.11 21.56
C SER A 103 -11.38 -1.91 20.61
N LEU A 104 -12.31 -0.95 20.67
CA LEU A 104 -12.26 0.28 19.88
C LEU A 104 -11.09 1.19 20.29
N GLU A 105 -10.83 1.33 21.59
CA GLU A 105 -9.68 2.11 22.09
C GLU A 105 -8.35 1.49 21.67
N ARG A 106 -8.24 0.15 21.76
CA ARG A 106 -7.06 -0.58 21.28
C ARG A 106 -6.87 -0.42 19.78
N PHE A 107 -7.93 -0.61 19.01
CA PHE A 107 -7.92 -0.41 17.57
C PHE A 107 -7.49 1.02 17.20
N ALA A 108 -8.09 2.04 17.82
CA ALA A 108 -7.74 3.44 17.57
C ALA A 108 -6.28 3.75 17.94
N SER A 109 -5.80 3.24 19.08
CA SER A 109 -4.42 3.41 19.52
C SER A 109 -3.42 2.73 18.60
N ASP A 110 -3.72 1.50 18.17
CA ASP A 110 -2.86 0.74 17.26
C ASP A 110 -2.87 1.38 15.86
N TRP A 111 -4.01 1.86 15.39
CA TRP A 111 -4.12 2.60 14.15
C TRP A 111 -3.34 3.92 14.17
N LEU A 112 -3.47 4.71 15.24
CA LEU A 112 -2.73 5.95 15.44
C LEU A 112 -1.22 5.72 15.43
N LYS A 113 -0.74 4.65 16.08
CA LYS A 113 0.68 4.27 16.04
C LYS A 113 1.16 3.97 14.63
N VAL A 114 0.36 3.25 13.83
CA VAL A 114 0.72 2.90 12.45
C VAL A 114 0.80 4.15 11.56
N ILE A 115 -0.22 5.00 11.58
CA ILE A 115 -0.29 6.16 10.68
C ILE A 115 0.66 7.30 11.09
N SER A 116 1.10 7.32 12.35
CA SER A 116 2.06 8.31 12.86
C SER A 116 3.52 7.87 12.72
N THR A 117 3.78 6.73 12.07
CA THR A 117 5.17 6.30 11.81
C THR A 117 5.84 7.20 10.77
N ASP A 118 7.15 7.40 10.91
CA ASP A 118 7.96 8.13 9.93
C ASP A 118 7.79 7.59 8.51
N THR A 119 7.68 6.26 8.38
CA THR A 119 7.41 5.61 7.10
C THR A 119 6.04 5.99 6.52
N SER A 120 4.99 6.02 7.33
CA SER A 120 3.65 6.43 6.87
C SER A 120 3.63 7.90 6.44
N ILE A 121 4.29 8.76 7.21
CA ILE A 121 4.43 10.20 6.90
C ILE A 121 5.21 10.39 5.59
N ALA A 122 6.31 9.66 5.40
CA ALA A 122 7.13 9.74 4.20
C ALA A 122 6.35 9.32 2.95
N LEU A 123 5.61 8.22 3.01
CA LEU A 123 4.79 7.75 1.89
C LEU A 123 3.66 8.72 1.55
N ASN A 124 2.93 9.22 2.57
CA ASN A 124 1.88 10.22 2.34
C ASN A 124 2.44 11.52 1.74
N ARG A 125 3.61 11.97 2.19
CA ARG A 125 4.28 13.17 1.63
C ARG A 125 4.56 13.01 0.14
N VAL A 126 5.06 11.85 -0.27
CA VAL A 126 5.37 11.54 -1.67
C VAL A 126 4.08 11.46 -2.50
N ALA A 127 3.04 10.80 -2.00
CA ALA A 127 1.75 10.75 -2.69
C ALA A 127 1.17 12.15 -2.93
N VAL A 128 1.24 13.03 -1.93
CA VAL A 128 0.76 14.42 -2.03
C VAL A 128 1.62 15.26 -2.98
N SER A 129 2.95 15.11 -2.97
CA SER A 129 3.84 15.84 -3.89
C SER A 129 3.61 15.44 -5.35
N HIS A 130 3.40 14.14 -5.60
CA HIS A 130 3.09 13.61 -6.92
C HIS A 130 1.75 14.14 -7.45
N ALA A 131 0.68 14.14 -6.63
CA ALA A 131 -0.62 14.67 -7.02
C ALA A 131 -0.59 16.17 -7.40
N GLY A 132 0.24 16.96 -6.71
CA GLY A 132 0.43 18.38 -7.04
C GLY A 132 1.22 18.63 -8.33
N SER A 133 1.94 17.64 -8.85
CA SER A 133 2.79 17.77 -10.04
C SER A 133 2.07 17.52 -11.37
N GLY A 134 0.80 17.07 -11.34
CA GLY A 134 -0.01 16.79 -12.53
C GLY A 134 0.45 15.57 -13.36
N LYS A 135 1.32 14.72 -12.80
CA LYS A 135 1.71 13.44 -13.40
C LYS A 135 0.81 12.33 -12.88
N ASP A 136 -0.42 12.29 -13.38
CA ASP A 136 -1.35 11.17 -13.17
C ASP A 136 -0.90 9.99 -14.03
N ASN A 137 -0.01 9.14 -13.50
CA ASN A 137 0.30 7.82 -14.08
C ASN A 137 0.20 6.73 -13.00
N LEU A 138 -0.87 6.76 -12.22
CA LEU A 138 -1.31 5.64 -11.40
C LEU A 138 -2.72 5.26 -11.86
N GLY A 139 -2.77 4.65 -13.04
CA GLY A 139 -3.91 3.89 -13.56
C GLY A 139 -3.59 2.41 -13.51
#